data_AF-A0A812K9U2-F1
#
_entry.id   AF-A0A812K9U2-F1
#
_cell.length_a   1.000
_cell.length_b   1.000
_cell.length_c   1.000
_cell.angle_alpha   90.00
_cell.angle_beta   90.00
_cell.angle_gamma   90.00
#
_symmetry.space_group_name_H-M   'P 1'
#
loop_
_entity.id
_entity.type
_entity.pdbx_description
1 polymer ?
#
loop_
_entity_poly.entity_id
_entity_poly.type
_entity_poly.pdbx_seq_one_letter_code
_entity_poly.pdbx_strand_id
1 'polypeptide(L)'
;MKGAWSEENTSELANFRTTSRSVSLVKEGDLGLVATKTSGGQSNRKQYVVLGTFCILMVLLWSYQCLANILQQLAMDPDQVKLANELLKVSIERDKLKADNRKLAQERDQTKADHEQTRLEIQQLEQAAKLASMNCEQVKAEHQCRKSELPQARKERDQAQSELEQMKAHAFNNQKDCHCARTNQTRSKESSLRHEIVQLIQRSLPPELPMLG
;
A
#
# COMPACT_ATOMS: atom_id res chain seq x y z
N MET A 1 -20.91 11.05 3.12
CA MET A 1 -22.07 11.39 2.26
C MET A 1 -22.20 10.28 1.24
N LYS A 2 -23.31 9.53 1.32
CA LYS A 2 -23.63 8.34 0.53
C LYS A 2 -24.61 8.74 -0.59
N GLY A 3 -24.55 8.04 -1.72
CA GLY A 3 -25.52 8.10 -2.83
C GLY A 3 -25.06 9.03 -3.96
N ALA A 4 -25.28 8.75 -5.25
CA ALA A 4 -26.02 7.69 -5.91
C ALA A 4 -25.43 7.56 -7.33
N TRP A 5 -25.11 6.35 -7.77
CA TRP A 5 -24.82 6.07 -9.18
C TRP A 5 -26.12 5.55 -9.79
N SER A 6 -26.65 6.34 -10.73
CA SER A 6 -27.89 6.07 -11.45
C SER A 6 -27.64 4.98 -12.48
N GLU A 7 -28.24 3.81 -12.25
CA GLU A 7 -28.48 2.80 -13.27
C GLU A 7 -29.64 3.27 -14.14
N GLU A 8 -29.35 3.76 -15.35
CA GLU A 8 -30.38 3.95 -16.36
C GLU A 8 -29.76 3.77 -17.74
N ASN A 9 -30.13 2.66 -18.40
CA ASN A 9 -30.22 2.43 -19.85
C ASN A 9 -29.90 0.98 -20.22
N THR A 10 -30.86 0.10 -19.97
CA THR A 10 -30.93 -1.25 -20.54
C THR A 10 -32.34 -1.52 -21.08
N SER A 11 -32.74 -0.80 -22.14
CA SER A 11 -33.99 -1.13 -22.84
C SER A 11 -34.06 -0.52 -24.24
N GLU A 12 -33.16 -0.91 -25.16
CA GLU A 12 -33.33 -0.68 -26.60
C GLU A 12 -32.74 -1.83 -27.46
N LEU A 13 -32.99 -3.08 -27.08
CA LEU A 13 -32.67 -4.25 -27.91
C LEU A 13 -33.86 -5.21 -27.96
N ALA A 14 -34.99 -4.71 -28.50
CA ALA A 14 -36.12 -5.54 -28.87
C ALA A 14 -36.91 -4.90 -30.02
N ASN A 15 -36.34 -4.90 -31.22
CA ASN A 15 -37.15 -4.81 -32.44
C ASN A 15 -36.52 -5.66 -33.55
N PHE A 16 -36.61 -6.96 -33.32
CA PHE A 16 -36.48 -8.02 -34.31
C PHE A 16 -37.76 -8.00 -35.16
N ARG A 17 -37.70 -7.46 -36.38
CA ARG A 17 -38.76 -7.64 -37.38
C ARG A 17 -38.16 -8.11 -38.70
N THR A 18 -37.83 -9.39 -38.72
CA THR A 18 -37.66 -10.21 -39.92
C THR A 18 -38.92 -10.11 -40.78
N THR A 19 -38.87 -9.28 -41.81
CA THR A 19 -39.91 -9.26 -42.85
C THR A 19 -39.58 -10.34 -43.87
N SER A 20 -39.92 -11.58 -43.52
CA SER A 20 -39.96 -12.72 -44.44
C SER A 20 -41.06 -12.46 -45.47
N ARG A 21 -40.68 -12.07 -46.69
CA ARG A 21 -41.61 -12.02 -47.82
C ARG A 21 -41.81 -13.45 -48.32
N SER A 22 -42.93 -14.04 -47.90
CA SER A 22 -43.44 -15.32 -48.39
C SER A 22 -43.66 -15.26 -49.90
N VAL A 23 -43.06 -16.24 -50.58
CA VAL A 23 -43.26 -16.58 -51.99
C VAL A 23 -44.72 -17.04 -52.18
N SER A 24 -45.51 -16.24 -52.89
CA SER A 24 -46.83 -16.66 -53.36
C SER A 24 -46.67 -17.47 -54.63
N LEU A 25 -46.75 -18.79 -54.46
CA LEU A 25 -46.84 -19.79 -55.52
C LEU A 25 -48.17 -19.58 -56.26
N VAL A 26 -48.12 -18.98 -57.46
CA VAL A 26 -49.30 -18.77 -58.30
C VAL A 26 -49.73 -20.13 -58.84
N LYS A 27 -50.94 -20.52 -58.45
CA LYS A 27 -51.61 -21.76 -58.86
C LYS A 27 -51.76 -21.81 -60.38
N GLU A 28 -51.34 -22.94 -60.93
CA GLU A 28 -51.74 -23.45 -62.24
C GLU A 28 -53.28 -23.41 -62.34
N GLY A 29 -53.76 -22.61 -63.28
CA GLY A 29 -55.16 -22.57 -63.70
C GLY A 29 -55.27 -23.24 -65.07
N ASP A 30 -55.81 -24.46 -65.05
CA ASP A 30 -56.38 -25.17 -66.18
C ASP A 30 -57.17 -24.24 -67.10
N LEU A 31 -56.75 -24.10 -68.35
CA LEU A 31 -57.57 -23.55 -69.42
C LEU A 31 -57.54 -24.48 -70.63
N GLY A 32 -58.71 -25.10 -70.80
CA GLY A 32 -59.12 -26.04 -71.83
C GLY A 32 -58.50 -25.84 -73.21
N LEU A 33 -57.86 -26.92 -73.67
CA LEU A 33 -57.44 -27.14 -75.04
C LEU A 33 -58.68 -27.37 -75.92
N VAL A 34 -59.25 -26.30 -76.47
CA VAL A 34 -60.28 -26.37 -77.52
C VAL A 34 -59.58 -26.60 -78.86
N ALA A 35 -59.64 -27.83 -79.34
CA ALA A 35 -59.17 -28.20 -80.67
C ALA A 35 -60.13 -27.65 -81.74
N THR A 36 -59.76 -26.54 -82.38
CA THR A 36 -60.38 -26.11 -83.64
C THR A 36 -59.55 -26.60 -84.82
N LYS A 37 -60.12 -27.56 -85.54
CA LYS A 37 -59.69 -27.99 -86.87
C LYS A 37 -59.94 -26.84 -87.84
N THR A 38 -58.90 -26.20 -88.36
CA THR A 38 -59.01 -25.37 -89.56
C THR A 38 -58.03 -25.85 -90.62
N SER A 39 -58.65 -26.32 -91.70
CA SER A 39 -58.08 -26.71 -92.97
C SER A 39 -57.68 -25.48 -93.77
N GLY A 40 -56.54 -25.57 -94.46
CA GLY A 40 -56.20 -24.72 -95.62
C GLY A 40 -55.31 -23.52 -95.31
N GLY A 41 -54.21 -23.37 -96.05
CA GLY A 41 -53.45 -22.11 -96.08
C GLY A 41 -51.94 -22.27 -96.19
N GLN A 42 -51.44 -22.88 -97.27
CA GLN A 42 -50.00 -23.05 -97.53
C GLN A 42 -49.26 -21.73 -97.86
N SER A 43 -49.96 -20.58 -97.84
CA SER A 43 -49.40 -19.27 -98.24
C SER A 43 -48.90 -18.38 -97.09
N ASN A 44 -49.12 -18.76 -95.82
CA ASN A 44 -48.82 -17.89 -94.65
C ASN A 44 -47.65 -18.37 -93.78
N ARG A 45 -47.01 -19.51 -94.09
CA ARG A 45 -45.91 -20.09 -93.27
C ARG A 45 -44.72 -19.14 -93.10
N LYS A 46 -44.45 -18.28 -94.09
CA LYS A 46 -43.38 -17.27 -94.00
C LYS A 46 -43.71 -16.15 -93.00
N GLN A 47 -44.99 -15.79 -92.84
CA GLN A 47 -45.42 -14.73 -91.92
C GLN A 47 -45.34 -15.17 -90.45
N TYR A 48 -45.67 -16.42 -90.13
CA TYR A 48 -45.56 -16.95 -88.76
C TYR A 48 -44.10 -17.08 -88.29
N VAL A 49 -43.18 -17.42 -89.19
CA VAL A 49 -41.74 -17.46 -88.86
C VAL A 49 -41.23 -16.06 -88.54
N VAL A 50 -41.63 -15.04 -89.31
CA VAL A 50 -41.23 -13.63 -89.08
C VAL A 50 -41.85 -13.07 -87.80
N LEU A 51 -43.12 -13.39 -87.51
CA LEU A 51 -43.77 -12.94 -86.29
C LEU A 51 -43.20 -13.63 -85.04
N GLY A 52 -42.91 -14.93 -85.13
CA GLY A 52 -42.30 -15.70 -84.05
C GLY A 52 -40.89 -15.21 -83.71
N THR A 53 -40.06 -14.95 -84.72
CA THR A 53 -38.72 -14.37 -84.48
C THR A 53 -38.82 -12.95 -83.89
N PHE A 54 -39.78 -12.14 -84.34
CA PHE A 54 -40.03 -10.82 -83.77
C PHE A 54 -40.43 -10.88 -82.28
N CYS A 55 -41.30 -11.82 -81.89
CA CYS A 55 -41.66 -12.03 -80.49
C CYS A 55 -40.45 -12.45 -79.64
N ILE A 56 -39.61 -13.35 -80.15
CA ILE A 56 -38.39 -13.79 -79.43
C ILE A 56 -37.42 -12.61 -79.26
N LEU A 57 -37.23 -11.79 -80.30
CA LEU A 57 -36.39 -10.60 -80.22
C LEU A 57 -36.91 -9.58 -79.21
N MET A 58 -38.22 -9.37 -79.13
CA MET A 58 -38.83 -8.49 -78.13
C MET A 58 -38.60 -8.97 -76.70
N VAL A 59 -38.77 -10.28 -76.44
CA VAL A 59 -38.51 -10.87 -75.12
C VAL A 59 -37.03 -10.75 -74.76
N LEU A 60 -36.13 -11.02 -75.71
CA LEU A 60 -34.69 -10.90 -75.50
C LEU A 60 -34.28 -9.45 -75.18
N LEU A 61 -34.79 -8.47 -75.93
CA LEU A 61 -34.53 -7.05 -75.68
C LEU A 61 -35.05 -6.60 -74.31
N TRP A 62 -36.24 -7.05 -73.91
CA TRP A 62 -36.81 -6.73 -72.61
C TRP A 62 -36.04 -7.37 -71.45
N SER A 63 -35.62 -8.63 -71.62
CA SER A 63 -34.79 -9.33 -70.65
C SER A 63 -33.40 -8.70 -70.52
N TYR A 64 -32.79 -8.27 -71.63
CA TYR A 64 -31.53 -7.56 -71.65
C TYR A 64 -31.63 -6.21 -70.95
N GLN A 65 -32.70 -5.44 -71.22
CA GLN A 65 -32.94 -4.16 -70.56
C GLN A 65 -33.15 -4.33 -69.05
N CYS A 66 -33.84 -5.39 -68.63
CA CYS A 66 -34.03 -5.73 -67.22
C CYS A 66 -32.69 -6.11 -66.57
N LEU A 67 -31.89 -6.94 -67.23
CA LEU A 67 -30.57 -7.35 -66.74
C LEU A 67 -29.62 -6.15 -66.59
N ALA A 68 -29.61 -5.23 -67.55
CA ALA A 68 -28.80 -4.02 -67.50
C ALA A 68 -29.18 -3.10 -66.32
N ASN A 69 -30.48 -2.94 -66.05
CA ASN A 69 -30.97 -2.15 -64.93
C ASN A 69 -30.61 -2.79 -63.57
N ILE A 70 -30.72 -4.12 -63.48
CA ILE A 70 -30.29 -4.87 -62.29
C ILE A 70 -28.77 -4.72 -62.09
N LEU A 71 -27.97 -4.84 -63.16
CA LEU A 71 -26.51 -4.67 -63.09
C LEU A 71 -26.14 -3.25 -62.63
N GLN A 72 -26.90 -2.24 -63.04
CA GLN A 72 -26.72 -0.85 -62.65
C GLN A 72 -27.14 -0.59 -61.18
N GLN A 73 -28.09 -1.35 -60.64
CA GLN A 73 -28.42 -1.33 -59.21
C GLN A 73 -27.43 -2.11 -58.33
N LEU A 74 -26.84 -3.20 -58.84
CA LEU A 74 -25.83 -4.00 -58.13
C LEU A 74 -24.42 -3.41 -58.23
N ALA A 75 -24.18 -2.52 -59.19
CA ALA A 75 -23.08 -1.57 -59.15
C ALA A 75 -23.34 -0.62 -57.99
N MET A 76 -23.17 -1.11 -56.74
CA MET A 76 -22.99 -0.26 -55.58
C MET A 76 -22.01 0.82 -55.98
N ASP A 77 -22.45 2.06 -55.82
CA ASP A 77 -21.64 3.22 -56.14
C ASP A 77 -20.28 3.04 -55.46
N PRO A 78 -19.16 2.95 -56.20
CA PRO A 78 -17.85 2.70 -55.61
C PRO A 78 -17.51 3.73 -54.53
N ASP A 79 -18.14 4.91 -54.58
CA ASP A 79 -18.00 5.94 -53.57
C ASP A 79 -18.74 5.62 -52.25
N GLN A 80 -19.85 4.87 -52.27
CA GLN A 80 -20.48 4.35 -51.05
C GLN A 80 -19.60 3.31 -50.34
N VAL A 81 -18.94 2.43 -51.10
CA VAL A 81 -18.03 1.42 -50.53
C VAL A 81 -16.80 2.08 -49.91
N LYS A 82 -16.22 3.08 -50.59
CA LYS A 82 -15.12 3.89 -50.02
C LYS A 82 -15.56 4.60 -48.74
N LEU A 83 -16.73 5.23 -48.73
CA LEU A 83 -17.26 5.93 -47.57
C LEU A 83 -17.47 5.00 -46.38
N ALA A 84 -18.01 3.79 -46.60
CA ALA A 84 -18.18 2.79 -45.57
C ALA A 84 -16.84 2.32 -44.98
N ASN A 85 -15.80 2.20 -45.81
CA ASN A 85 -14.45 1.82 -45.36
C ASN A 85 -13.81 2.92 -44.50
N GLU A 86 -13.89 4.18 -44.94
CA GLU A 86 -13.39 5.31 -44.15
C GLU A 86 -14.15 5.46 -42.82
N LEU A 87 -15.47 5.27 -42.81
CA LEU A 87 -16.27 5.26 -41.58
C LEU A 87 -15.86 4.14 -40.62
N LEU A 88 -15.60 2.93 -41.14
CA LEU A 88 -15.11 1.81 -40.34
C LEU A 88 -13.75 2.14 -39.72
N LYS A 89 -12.82 2.67 -40.52
CA LYS A 89 -11.48 3.07 -40.07
C LYS A 89 -11.55 4.13 -38.96
N VAL A 90 -12.35 5.17 -39.16
CA VAL A 90 -12.58 6.22 -38.14
C VAL A 90 -13.20 5.63 -36.88
N SER A 91 -14.11 4.64 -37.01
CA SER A 91 -14.69 3.98 -35.84
C SER A 91 -13.65 3.21 -35.03
N ILE A 92 -12.78 2.45 -35.70
CA ILE A 92 -11.69 1.71 -35.05
C ILE A 92 -10.72 2.67 -34.35
N GLU A 93 -10.33 3.76 -35.01
CA GLU A 93 -9.46 4.78 -34.42
C GLU A 93 -10.11 5.45 -33.20
N ARG A 94 -11.41 5.76 -33.27
CA ARG A 94 -12.18 6.30 -32.13
C ARG A 94 -12.17 5.34 -30.95
N ASP A 95 -12.40 4.05 -31.18
CA ASP A 95 -12.46 3.07 -30.10
C ASP A 95 -11.08 2.83 -29.48
N LYS A 96 -10.02 2.87 -30.29
CA LYS A 96 -8.63 2.87 -29.80
C LYS A 96 -8.36 4.10 -28.93
N LEU A 97 -8.72 5.29 -29.40
CA LEU A 97 -8.56 6.53 -28.63
C LEU A 97 -9.35 6.51 -27.31
N LYS A 98 -10.56 5.94 -27.31
CA LYS A 98 -11.35 5.76 -26.08
C LYS A 98 -10.66 4.82 -25.11
N ALA A 99 -10.08 3.72 -25.60
CA ALA A 99 -9.34 2.77 -24.77
C ALA A 99 -8.08 3.42 -24.17
N ASP A 100 -7.32 4.17 -24.97
CA ASP A 100 -6.12 4.88 -24.52
C ASP A 100 -6.47 5.99 -23.52
N ASN A 101 -7.56 6.73 -23.75
CA ASN A 101 -8.03 7.75 -22.81
C ASN A 101 -8.44 7.13 -21.45
N ARG A 102 -9.09 5.96 -21.46
CA ARG A 102 -9.40 5.23 -20.21
C ARG A 102 -8.13 4.81 -19.47
N LYS A 103 -7.12 4.31 -20.18
CA LYS A 103 -5.82 3.96 -19.57
C LYS A 103 -5.13 5.18 -18.97
N LEU A 104 -5.06 6.29 -19.70
CA LEU A 104 -4.50 7.54 -19.20
C LEU A 104 -5.26 8.09 -17.99
N ALA A 105 -6.58 7.96 -17.96
CA ALA A 105 -7.38 8.34 -16.80
C ALA A 105 -7.03 7.48 -15.57
N GLN A 106 -6.88 6.17 -15.77
CA GLN A 106 -6.47 5.24 -14.72
C GLN A 106 -5.05 5.54 -14.21
N GLU A 107 -4.09 5.75 -15.10
CA GLU A 107 -2.71 6.11 -14.75
C GLU A 107 -2.65 7.45 -13.99
N ARG A 108 -3.43 8.44 -14.42
CA ARG A 108 -3.55 9.72 -13.71
C ARG A 108 -4.11 9.53 -12.31
N ASP A 109 -5.14 8.71 -12.15
CA ASP A 109 -5.77 8.49 -10.85
C ASP A 109 -4.84 7.71 -9.91
N GLN A 110 -4.09 6.73 -10.44
CA GLN A 110 -3.02 6.06 -9.69
C GLN A 110 -1.93 7.04 -9.26
N THR A 111 -1.44 7.88 -10.19
CA THR A 111 -0.39 8.88 -9.89
C THR A 111 -0.85 9.87 -8.82
N LYS A 112 -2.13 10.26 -8.82
CA LYS A 112 -2.70 11.11 -7.76
C LYS A 112 -2.72 10.40 -6.41
N ALA A 113 -3.09 9.13 -6.37
CA ALA A 113 -3.07 8.35 -5.14
C ALA A 113 -1.65 8.23 -4.57
N ASP A 114 -0.66 7.93 -5.43
CA ASP A 114 0.75 7.83 -5.04
C ASP A 114 1.30 9.17 -4.54
N HIS A 115 0.90 10.29 -5.16
CA HIS A 115 1.26 11.62 -4.70
C HIS A 115 0.68 11.96 -3.32
N GLU A 116 -0.59 11.64 -3.08
CA GLU A 116 -1.21 11.87 -1.76
C GLU A 116 -0.57 10.97 -0.69
N GLN A 117 -0.24 9.72 -1.02
CA GLN A 117 0.50 8.84 -0.11
C GLN A 117 1.87 9.43 0.23
N THR A 118 2.65 9.82 -0.78
CA THR A 118 3.98 10.43 -0.58
C THR A 118 3.88 11.69 0.27
N ARG A 119 2.85 12.51 0.06
CA ARG A 119 2.59 13.72 0.85
C ARG A 119 2.32 13.39 2.32
N LEU A 120 1.55 12.34 2.61
CA LEU A 120 1.31 11.89 3.99
C LEU A 120 2.60 11.37 4.64
N GLU A 121 3.42 10.62 3.91
CA GLU A 121 4.72 10.14 4.41
C GLU A 121 5.66 11.31 4.74
N ILE A 122 5.73 12.34 3.90
CA ILE A 122 6.50 13.57 4.17
C ILE A 122 5.99 14.25 5.44
N GLN A 123 4.68 14.40 5.62
CA GLN A 123 4.11 15.00 6.83
C GLN A 123 4.46 14.21 8.11
N GLN A 124 4.43 12.88 8.04
CA GLN A 124 4.84 12.02 9.16
C GLN A 124 6.32 12.19 9.49
N LEU A 125 7.18 12.21 8.46
CA LEU A 125 8.62 12.42 8.62
C LEU A 125 8.93 13.80 9.22
N GLU A 126 8.22 14.85 8.82
CA GLU A 126 8.36 16.19 9.40
C GLU A 126 7.98 16.22 10.89
N GLN A 127 6.90 15.54 11.28
CA GLN A 127 6.51 15.42 12.68
C GLN A 127 7.54 14.64 13.50
N ALA A 128 8.03 13.52 12.96
CA ALA A 128 9.07 12.73 13.60
C ALA A 128 10.38 13.52 13.76
N ALA A 129 10.77 14.29 12.74
CA ALA A 129 11.95 15.16 12.80
C ALA A 129 11.82 16.26 13.86
N LYS A 130 10.64 16.90 13.97
CA LYS A 130 10.37 17.89 15.03
C LYS A 130 10.47 17.26 16.42
N LEU A 131 9.86 16.09 16.62
CA LEU A 131 9.94 15.36 17.89
C LEU A 131 11.39 14.99 18.23
N ALA A 132 12.15 14.49 17.26
CA ALA A 132 13.56 14.16 17.44
C ALA A 132 14.40 15.40 17.81
N SER A 133 14.12 16.55 17.21
CA SER A 133 14.79 17.82 17.56
C SER A 133 14.52 18.22 19.00
N MET A 134 13.25 18.20 19.43
CA MET A 134 12.88 18.52 20.82
C MET A 134 13.54 17.57 21.83
N ASN A 135 13.52 16.25 21.55
CA ASN A 135 14.18 15.27 22.41
C ASN A 135 15.70 15.49 22.47
N CYS A 136 16.33 15.87 21.36
CA CYS A 136 17.75 16.15 21.31
C CYS A 136 18.10 17.41 22.13
N GLU A 137 17.26 18.44 22.07
CA GLU A 137 17.38 19.64 22.92
C GLU A 137 17.19 19.31 24.41
N GLN A 138 16.19 18.51 24.76
CA GLN A 138 15.97 18.04 26.12
C GLN A 138 17.18 17.29 26.66
N VAL A 139 17.69 16.30 25.93
CA VAL A 139 18.87 15.52 26.34
C VAL A 139 20.09 16.42 26.50
N LYS A 140 20.27 17.42 25.63
CA LYS A 140 21.35 18.42 25.79
C LYS A 140 21.18 19.22 27.08
N ALA A 141 19.96 19.65 27.41
CA ALA A 141 19.68 20.38 28.65
C ALA A 141 19.95 19.51 29.89
N GLU A 142 19.47 18.27 29.90
CA GLU A 142 19.73 17.30 30.98
C GLU A 142 21.23 17.03 31.16
N HIS A 143 21.95 16.85 30.05
CA HIS A 143 23.40 16.67 30.09
C HIS A 143 24.12 17.91 30.68
N GLN A 144 23.71 19.12 30.31
CA GLN A 144 24.25 20.35 30.89
C GLN A 144 23.96 20.47 32.38
N CYS A 145 22.72 20.17 32.80
CA CYS A 145 22.31 20.17 34.20
C CYS A 145 23.15 19.17 35.02
N ARG A 146 23.24 17.92 34.57
CA ARG A 146 24.08 16.90 35.22
C ARG A 146 25.55 17.30 35.28
N LYS A 147 26.06 17.96 34.23
CA LYS A 147 27.44 18.45 34.20
C LYS A 147 27.68 19.53 35.27
N SER A 148 26.69 20.37 35.57
CA SER A 148 26.79 21.35 36.66
C SER A 148 26.61 20.76 38.07
N GLU A 149 25.90 19.65 38.21
CA GLU A 149 25.71 18.95 39.51
C GLU A 149 26.91 18.09 39.91
N LEU A 150 27.64 17.56 38.93
CA LEU A 150 28.78 16.65 39.14
C LEU A 150 29.89 17.22 40.06
N PRO A 151 30.27 18.52 39.99
CA PRO A 151 31.20 19.13 40.95
C PRO A 151 30.69 19.14 42.39
N GLN A 152 29.39 19.35 42.60
CA GLN A 152 28.81 19.35 43.94
C GLN A 152 28.85 17.93 44.53
N ALA A 153 28.40 16.93 43.76
CA ALA A 153 28.47 15.53 44.18
C ALA A 153 29.92 15.09 44.48
N ARG A 154 30.91 15.62 43.74
CA ARG A 154 32.34 15.38 44.05
C ARG A 154 32.74 15.98 45.40
N LYS A 155 32.34 17.22 45.70
CA LYS A 155 32.63 17.86 46.99
C LYS A 155 32.01 17.09 48.16
N GLU A 156 30.76 16.67 48.03
CA GLU A 156 30.05 15.90 49.05
C GLU A 156 30.75 14.54 49.28
N ARG A 157 31.18 13.87 48.22
CA ARG A 157 31.97 12.63 48.32
C ARG A 157 33.30 12.86 49.03
N ASP A 158 34.05 13.90 48.63
CA ASP A 158 35.36 14.21 49.21
C ASP A 158 35.22 14.59 50.70
N GLN A 159 34.16 15.31 51.06
CA GLN A 159 33.81 15.62 52.44
C GLN A 159 33.50 14.34 53.23
N ALA A 160 32.61 13.48 52.74
CA ALA A 160 32.27 12.22 53.40
C ALA A 160 33.49 11.31 53.57
N GLN A 161 34.43 11.33 52.61
CA GLN A 161 35.69 10.59 52.73
C GLN A 161 36.58 11.16 53.84
N SER A 162 36.68 12.48 53.97
CA SER A 162 37.44 13.13 55.04
C SER A 162 36.83 12.85 56.43
N GLU A 163 35.51 12.86 56.56
CA GLU A 163 34.80 12.49 57.79
C GLU A 163 35.04 11.01 58.16
N LEU A 164 35.01 10.11 57.16
CA LEU A 164 35.33 8.70 57.37
C LEU A 164 36.77 8.50 57.88
N GLU A 165 37.74 9.23 57.36
CA GLU A 165 39.13 9.18 57.81
C GLU A 165 39.28 9.71 59.24
N GLN A 166 38.60 10.82 59.58
CA GLN A 166 38.58 11.34 60.94
C GLN A 166 37.96 10.35 61.93
N MET A 167 36.84 9.71 61.57
CA MET A 167 36.21 8.67 62.39
C MET A 167 37.14 7.47 62.60
N LYS A 168 37.85 7.03 61.57
CA LYS A 168 38.85 5.94 61.68
C LYS A 168 39.99 6.32 62.62
N ALA A 169 40.52 7.55 62.52
CA ALA A 169 41.58 8.03 63.40
C ALA A 169 41.09 8.14 64.86
N HIS A 170 39.88 8.67 65.08
CA HIS A 170 39.27 8.75 66.41
C HIS A 170 39.04 7.37 67.02
N ALA A 171 38.53 6.40 66.23
CA ALA A 171 38.36 5.02 66.68
C ALA A 171 39.69 4.37 67.07
N PHE A 172 40.76 4.60 66.29
CA PHE A 172 42.11 4.08 66.58
C PHE A 172 42.68 4.68 67.88
N ASN A 173 42.55 5.99 68.09
CA ASN A 173 43.01 6.64 69.32
C ASN A 173 42.25 6.13 70.55
N ASN A 174 40.91 6.04 70.47
CA ASN A 174 40.11 5.47 71.56
C ASN A 174 40.50 4.02 71.88
N GLN A 175 40.81 3.21 70.86
CA GLN A 175 41.31 1.85 71.06
C GLN A 175 42.65 1.84 71.80
N LYS A 176 43.57 2.73 71.42
CA LYS A 176 44.87 2.90 72.10
C LYS A 176 44.69 3.33 73.56
N ASP A 177 43.81 4.29 73.83
CA ASP A 177 43.53 4.78 75.17
C ASP A 177 42.90 3.69 76.05
N CYS A 178 41.95 2.92 75.51
CA CYS A 178 41.37 1.75 76.18
C CYS A 178 42.44 0.69 76.49
N HIS A 179 43.38 0.45 75.58
CA HIS A 179 44.48 -0.48 75.80
C HIS A 179 45.43 0.01 76.90
N CYS A 180 45.80 1.30 76.88
CA CYS A 180 46.65 1.93 77.89
C CYS A 180 46.00 1.93 79.29
N ALA A 181 44.69 2.20 79.37
CA ALA A 181 43.94 2.09 80.62
C ALA A 181 43.96 0.64 81.17
N ARG A 182 43.81 -0.36 80.31
CA ARG A 182 43.86 -1.78 80.69
C ARG A 182 45.26 -2.19 81.18
N THR A 183 46.33 -1.74 80.54
CA THR A 183 47.71 -2.03 80.98
C THR A 183 48.05 -1.32 82.29
N ASN A 184 47.62 -0.07 82.50
CA ASN A 184 47.81 0.63 83.76
C ASN A 184 47.03 -0.04 84.91
N GLN A 185 45.80 -0.48 84.67
CA GLN A 185 45.01 -1.19 85.67
C GLN A 185 45.65 -2.53 86.07
N THR A 186 46.20 -3.28 85.11
CA THR A 186 46.93 -4.53 85.40
C THR A 186 48.21 -4.27 86.19
N ARG A 187 49.00 -3.24 85.82
CA ARG A 187 50.21 -2.86 86.56
C ARG A 187 49.92 -2.38 87.98
N SER A 188 48.83 -1.63 88.17
CA SER A 188 48.37 -1.21 89.50
C SER A 188 47.99 -2.42 90.36
N LYS A 189 47.20 -3.36 89.83
CA LYS A 189 46.87 -4.63 90.51
C LYS A 189 48.12 -5.42 90.87
N GLU A 190 49.10 -5.49 89.96
CA GLU A 190 50.37 -6.18 90.21
C GLU A 190 51.20 -5.50 91.30
N SER A 191 51.26 -4.16 91.31
CA SER A 191 51.95 -3.40 92.36
C SER A 191 51.29 -3.56 93.73
N SER A 192 49.96 -3.64 93.77
CA SER A 192 49.18 -3.91 94.99
C SER A 192 49.48 -5.31 95.52
N LEU A 193 49.46 -6.34 94.65
CA LEU A 193 49.82 -7.71 95.02
C LEU A 193 51.25 -7.81 95.54
N ARG A 194 52.21 -7.11 94.92
CA ARG A 194 53.60 -7.05 95.40
C ARG A 194 53.70 -6.46 96.81
N HIS A 195 52.99 -5.36 97.10
CA HIS A 195 52.98 -4.77 98.44
C HIS A 195 52.37 -5.73 99.47
N GLU A 196 51.28 -6.41 99.10
CA GLU A 196 50.63 -7.40 99.97
C GLU A 196 51.58 -8.57 100.29
N ILE A 197 52.28 -9.11 99.29
CA ILE A 197 53.31 -10.15 99.48
C ILE A 197 54.45 -9.65 100.39
N VAL A 198 54.95 -8.43 100.18
CA VAL A 198 56.02 -7.86 101.03
C VAL A 198 55.56 -7.70 102.48
N GLN A 199 54.33 -7.24 102.72
CA GLN A 199 53.78 -7.15 104.08
C GLN A 199 53.61 -8.52 104.74
N LEU A 200 53.18 -9.53 103.97
CA LEU A 200 53.09 -10.91 104.47
C LEU A 200 54.48 -11.44 104.86
N ILE A 201 55.52 -11.17 104.05
CA ILE A 201 56.90 -11.54 104.36
C ILE A 201 57.40 -10.82 105.63
N GLN A 202 57.19 -9.51 105.74
CA GLN A 202 57.59 -8.73 106.92
C GLN A 202 56.90 -9.18 108.21
N ARG A 203 55.62 -9.57 108.15
CA ARG A 203 54.92 -10.18 109.30
C ARG A 203 55.45 -11.56 109.69
N SER A 204 56.11 -12.25 108.77
CA SER A 204 56.61 -13.62 108.95
C SER A 204 58.08 -13.68 109.38
N LEU A 205 58.81 -12.55 109.34
CA LEU A 205 60.21 -12.49 109.79
C LEU A 205 60.28 -12.24 111.31
N PRO A 206 61.08 -13.03 112.06
CA PRO A 206 61.26 -12.83 113.50
C PRO A 206 62.03 -11.52 113.77
N PRO A 207 61.70 -10.76 114.83
CA PRO A 207 62.43 -9.54 115.18
C PRO A 207 63.89 -9.87 115.52
N GLU A 208 64.82 -9.21 114.83
CA GLU A 208 66.26 -9.41 115.04
C GLU A 208 66.66 -9.10 116.49
N LEU A 209 67.47 -10.02 117.02
CA LEU A 209 68.15 -9.94 118.30
C LEU A 209 69.20 -8.80 118.28
N PRO A 210 69.39 -8.08 119.39
CA PRO A 210 70.40 -7.05 119.51
C PRO A 210 71.81 -7.67 119.47
N MET A 211 72.60 -7.32 118.46
CA MET A 211 74.02 -7.67 118.41
C MET A 211 74.81 -6.68 119.27
N LEU A 212 75.38 -7.21 120.36
CA LEU A 212 76.50 -6.62 121.10
C LEU A 212 77.76 -6.55 120.21
N GLY A 213 78.57 -5.50 120.37
CA GLY A 213 79.95 -5.44 119.89
C GLY A 213 80.40 -4.04 119.49
#